data_AF-A0A0F0H337-F1
#
_entry.id   AF-A0A0F0H337-F1
#
_cell.length_a   1.000
_cell.length_b   1.000
_cell.length_c   1.000
_cell.angle_alpha   90.00
_cell.angle_beta   90.00
_cell.angle_gamma   90.00
#
_symmetry.space_group_name_H-M   'P 1'
#
loop_
_entity.id
_entity.type
_entity.pdbx_description
1 polymer ?
#
loop_
_entity_poly.entity_id
_entity_poly.type
_entity_poly.pdbx_seq_one_letter_code
_entity_poly.pdbx_strand_id
1 'polypeptide(L)'
;MVRYLGVGRMLQVDPEQDPVLARAVTGTLRDDWRPAADAMASARDWERRAYLVLALAAAAARRDVWLARPGDPDAAAVHAAMTALQAS
;
A
#
# COMPACT_ATOMS: atom_id res chain seq x y z
N MET A 1 13.07 10.02 14.32
CA MET A 1 13.13 8.59 14.67
C MET A 1 11.72 8.11 14.96
N VAL A 2 11.14 7.29 14.08
CA VAL A 2 9.75 6.83 14.24
C VAL A 2 9.75 5.31 14.26
N ARG A 3 9.15 4.71 15.30
CA ARG A 3 9.14 3.27 15.56
C ARG A 3 7.70 2.82 15.80
N TYR A 4 7.21 1.85 15.04
CA TYR A 4 5.89 1.24 15.24
C TYR A 4 6.03 -0.28 15.35
N LEU A 5 5.61 -0.83 16.48
CA LEU A 5 5.68 -2.25 16.84
C LEU A 5 4.31 -2.90 16.69
N GLY A 6 4.30 -4.14 16.18
CA GLY A 6 3.11 -4.98 15.95
C GLY A 6 2.82 -5.10 14.46
N VAL A 7 3.29 -6.18 13.82
CA VAL A 7 3.33 -6.44 12.35
C VAL A 7 4.12 -5.41 11.50
N GLY A 8 4.34 -4.20 12.03
CA GLY A 8 5.03 -3.06 11.41
C GLY A 8 6.54 -3.19 11.19
N ARG A 9 7.13 -4.39 11.25
CA ARG A 9 8.55 -4.60 10.89
C ARG A 9 8.75 -4.82 9.38
N MET A 10 7.70 -5.17 8.64
CA MET A 10 7.84 -5.52 7.21
C MET A 10 7.90 -4.33 6.25
N LEU A 11 7.47 -3.13 6.66
CA LEU A 11 7.55 -1.92 5.82
C LEU A 11 8.25 -0.79 6.55
N GLN A 12 9.55 -0.95 6.77
CA GLN A 12 10.42 0.22 6.80
C GLN A 12 10.59 0.70 5.36
N VAL A 13 9.68 1.57 4.92
CA VAL A 13 9.88 2.30 3.67
C VAL A 13 10.82 3.45 4.00
N ASP A 14 12.02 3.39 3.44
CA ASP A 14 12.92 4.54 3.46
C ASP A 14 12.47 5.53 2.36
N PRO A 15 11.97 6.72 2.73
CA PRO A 15 11.50 7.69 1.75
C PRO A 15 12.62 8.24 0.87
N GLU A 16 13.89 8.15 1.29
CA GLU A 16 15.04 8.57 0.47
C GLU A 16 15.35 7.53 -0.61
N GLN A 17 15.12 6.24 -0.32
CA GLN A 17 15.32 5.15 -1.29
C GLN A 17 14.12 4.96 -2.22
N ASP A 18 12.90 5.12 -1.71
CA ASP A 18 11.66 4.97 -2.49
C ASP A 18 10.60 6.02 -2.12
N PRO A 19 10.73 7.26 -2.65
CA PRO A 19 9.82 8.34 -2.34
C PRO A 19 8.40 8.09 -2.87
N VAL A 20 8.26 7.33 -3.96
CA VAL A 20 6.95 6.99 -4.56
C VAL A 20 6.18 6.07 -3.62
N LEU A 21 6.82 4.99 -3.16
CA LEU A 21 6.18 4.09 -2.20
C LEU A 21 5.89 4.78 -0.87
N ALA A 22 6.82 5.59 -0.36
CA ALA A 22 6.61 6.32 0.89
C ALA A 22 5.39 7.24 0.82
N ARG A 23 5.21 7.95 -0.31
CA ARG A 23 4.05 8.79 -0.55
C ARG A 23 2.76 7.98 -0.66
N ALA A 24 2.78 6.85 -1.38
CA ALA A 24 1.64 5.96 -1.54
C ALA A 24 1.17 5.38 -0.20
N VAL A 25 2.09 4.87 0.62
CA VAL A 25 1.79 4.33 1.96
C VAL A 25 1.29 5.43 2.88
N THR A 26 1.93 6.60 2.88
CA THR A 26 1.50 7.74 3.71
C THR A 26 0.11 8.24 3.32
N GLY A 27 -0.19 8.31 2.02
CA GLY A 27 -1.52 8.66 1.51
C GLY A 27 -2.57 7.65 1.97
N THR A 28 -2.28 6.36 1.80
CA THR A 28 -3.14 5.25 2.26
C THR A 28 -3.49 5.37 3.74
N LEU A 29 -2.49 5.64 4.60
CA LEU A 29 -2.68 5.79 6.04
C LEU A 29 -3.44 7.06 6.45
N ARG A 30 -3.56 8.03 5.54
CA ARG A 30 -4.27 9.31 5.72
C ARG A 30 -5.58 9.37 4.94
N ASP A 31 -6.08 8.22 4.49
CA ASP A 31 -7.31 8.10 3.71
C ASP A 31 -7.28 8.87 2.37
N ASP A 32 -6.08 9.14 1.85
CA ASP A 32 -5.85 9.71 0.51
C ASP A 32 -5.43 8.61 -0.46
N TRP A 33 -6.38 8.21 -1.32
CA TRP A 33 -6.19 7.14 -2.28
C TRP A 33 -5.33 7.52 -3.50
N ARG A 34 -5.22 8.82 -3.83
CA ARG A 34 -4.62 9.24 -5.11
C ARG A 34 -3.15 8.85 -5.24
N PRO A 35 -2.28 9.08 -4.23
CA PRO A 35 -0.87 8.73 -4.35
C PRO A 35 -0.62 7.24 -4.60
N ALA A 36 -1.50 6.40 -4.07
CA ALA A 36 -1.35 4.96 -4.19
C ALA A 36 -1.85 4.44 -5.55
N ALA A 37 -2.93 5.03 -6.08
CA ALA A 37 -3.32 4.81 -7.47
C ALA A 37 -2.24 5.28 -8.46
N ASP A 38 -1.63 6.44 -8.24
CA ASP A 38 -0.54 6.95 -9.09
C ASP A 38 0.68 6.02 -9.06
N ALA A 39 1.04 5.51 -7.89
CA ALA A 39 2.12 4.54 -7.73
C ALA A 39 1.82 3.25 -8.52
N MET A 40 0.61 2.69 -8.39
CA MET A 40 0.19 1.48 -9.11
C MET A 40 0.17 1.69 -10.63
N ALA A 41 -0.32 2.83 -11.11
CA ALA A 41 -0.32 3.19 -12.53
C ALA A 41 1.09 3.36 -13.11
N SER A 42 2.06 3.78 -12.28
CA SER A 42 3.46 3.95 -12.68
C SER A 42 4.26 2.64 -12.76
N ALA A 43 3.81 1.58 -12.08
CA ALA A 43 4.51 0.31 -12.01
C ALA A 43 4.33 -0.50 -13.30
N ARG A 44 5.41 -0.68 -14.06
CA ARG A 44 5.40 -1.40 -15.35
C ARG A 44 5.87 -2.84 -15.23
N ASP A 45 6.74 -3.11 -14.27
CA ASP A 45 7.33 -4.42 -14.02
C ASP A 45 6.54 -5.18 -12.95
N TRP A 46 6.53 -6.50 -13.09
CA TRP A 46 5.81 -7.40 -12.20
C TRP A 46 6.28 -7.24 -10.75
N GLU A 47 7.59 -7.22 -10.52
CA GLU A 47 8.22 -7.13 -9.20
C GLU A 47 7.80 -5.84 -8.49
N ARG A 48 7.82 -4.71 -9.20
CA ARG A 48 7.41 -3.41 -8.66
C ARG A 48 5.93 -3.42 -8.29
N ARG A 49 5.08 -3.93 -9.18
CA ARG A 49 3.64 -3.98 -8.97
C ARG A 49 3.28 -4.89 -7.80
N ALA A 50 3.92 -6.07 -7.69
CA ALA A 50 3.74 -6.99 -6.57
C ALA A 50 4.19 -6.37 -5.24
N TYR A 51 5.34 -5.68 -5.23
CA TYR A 51 5.85 -5.00 -4.05
C TYR A 51 4.90 -3.89 -3.57
N LEU A 52 4.42 -3.04 -4.50
CA LEU A 52 3.42 -2.02 -4.19
C LEU A 52 2.15 -2.64 -3.62
N VAL A 53 1.58 -3.68 -4.24
CA VAL A 53 0.36 -4.35 -3.76
C VAL A 53 0.52 -4.83 -2.32
N LEU A 54 1.61 -5.53 -2.00
CA LEU A 54 1.84 -6.04 -0.64
C LEU A 54 2.05 -4.91 0.37
N ALA A 55 2.80 -3.89 0.00
CA ALA A 55 3.05 -2.71 0.83
C ALA A 55 1.75 -1.99 1.21
N LEU A 56 0.91 -1.80 0.20
CA LEU A 56 -0.34 -1.09 0.26
C LEU A 56 -1.40 -1.90 0.99
N ALA A 57 -1.43 -3.22 0.81
CA ALA A 57 -2.29 -4.13 1.55
C ALA A 57 -1.97 -4.11 3.06
N ALA A 58 -0.68 -4.14 3.41
CA ALA A 58 -0.26 -4.04 4.82
C ALA A 58 -0.59 -2.67 5.44
N ALA A 59 -0.57 -1.59 4.66
CA ALA A 59 -1.01 -0.27 5.10
C ALA A 59 -2.53 -0.20 5.26
N ALA A 60 -3.28 -0.71 4.28
CA ALA A 60 -4.76 -0.73 4.25
C ALA A 60 -5.35 -1.61 5.36
N ALA A 61 -4.67 -2.70 5.74
CA ALA A 61 -5.07 -3.53 6.88
C ALA A 61 -5.21 -2.75 8.20
N ARG A 62 -4.65 -1.54 8.28
CA ARG A 62 -4.73 -0.63 9.44
C ARG A 62 -5.84 0.41 9.31
N ARG A 63 -6.28 0.74 8.09
CA ARG A 63 -7.27 1.77 7.72
C ARG A 63 -7.88 1.42 6.34
N ASP A 64 -9.18 1.11 6.31
CA ASP A 64 -9.87 0.47 5.18
C ASP A 64 -10.31 1.42 4.03
N VAL A 65 -9.90 2.70 4.05
CA VAL A 65 -10.62 3.77 3.32
C VAL A 65 -10.29 3.85 1.83
N TRP A 66 -9.09 3.46 1.40
CA TRP A 66 -8.72 3.52 -0.03
C TRP A 66 -9.42 2.44 -0.89
N LEU A 67 -9.82 1.30 -0.31
CA LEU A 67 -10.47 0.21 -1.04
C LEU A 67 -11.85 0.60 -1.61
N ALA A 68 -12.39 1.76 -1.23
CA ALA A 68 -13.65 2.28 -1.69
C ALA A 68 -13.61 2.97 -3.06
N ARG A 69 -12.46 3.09 -3.76
CA ARG A 69 -12.42 3.68 -5.12
C ARG A 69 -13.11 2.74 -6.12
N PRO A 70 -14.31 3.07 -6.65
CA PRO A 70 -15.04 2.16 -7.52
C PRO A 70 -14.36 2.04 -8.88
N GLY A 71 -14.23 0.81 -9.38
CA GLY A 71 -13.75 0.52 -10.73
C GLY A 71 -12.23 0.54 -10.92
N ASP A 72 -11.44 0.68 -9.85
CA ASP A 72 -9.99 0.59 -9.93
C ASP A 72 -9.53 -0.88 -9.78
N PRO A 73 -9.04 -1.54 -10.85
CA PRO A 73 -8.62 -2.94 -10.77
C PRO A 73 -7.42 -3.13 -9.84
N ASP A 74 -6.61 -2.09 -9.62
CA ASP A 74 -5.47 -2.14 -8.71
C ASP A 74 -5.94 -2.16 -7.25
N ALA A 75 -7.03 -1.46 -6.95
CA ALA A 75 -7.65 -1.50 -5.62
C ALA A 75 -8.20 -2.90 -5.29
N ALA A 76 -8.73 -3.64 -6.27
CA ALA A 76 -9.19 -5.01 -6.06
C ALA A 76 -8.03 -5.97 -5.72
N ALA A 77 -6.87 -5.81 -6.36
CA ALA A 77 -5.68 -6.60 -6.05
C ALA A 77 -5.16 -6.31 -4.63
N VAL A 78 -5.11 -5.03 -4.24
CA VAL A 78 -4.72 -4.60 -2.88
C VAL A 78 -5.72 -5.13 -1.84
N HIS A 79 -7.03 -5.06 -2.10
CA HIS A 79 -8.06 -5.61 -1.22
C HIS A 79 -7.90 -7.12 -1.04
N ALA A 80 -7.72 -7.87 -2.13
CA ALA A 80 -7.53 -9.32 -2.07
C ALA A 80 -6.29 -9.70 -1.23
N ALA A 81 -5.17 -9.01 -1.43
CA ALA A 81 -3.95 -9.22 -0.66
C ALA A 81 -4.14 -8.85 0.82
N MET A 82 -4.83 -7.75 1.12
CA MET A 82 -5.13 -7.35 2.49
C MET A 82 -5.96 -8.40 3.22
N THR A 83 -7.05 -8.86 2.62
CA THR A 83 -7.91 -9.90 3.19
C THR A 83 -7.14 -11.20 3.44
N ALA A 84 -6.25 -11.58 2.52
CA ALA A 84 -5.39 -12.75 2.71
C ALA A 84 -4.45 -12.59 3.91
N LEU A 85 -3.84 -11.41 4.10
CA LEU A 85 -2.97 -11.11 5.25
C LEU A 85 -3.71 -11.09 6.59
N GLN A 86 -5.01 -10.78 6.60
CA GLN A 86 -5.83 -10.77 7.81
C GLN A 86 -6.36 -12.17 8.18
N ALA A 87 -6.43 -13.08 7.21
CA ALA A 87 -6.90 -14.46 7.40
C ALA A 87 -5.81 -15.43 7.90
N SER A 88 -4.55 -14.99 7.92
CA SER A 88 -3.36 -15.74 8.37
C SER A 88 -2.98 -15.40 9.81
#